data_AF-A0A8T1ESQ2-F1
#
_entry.id   AF-A0A8T1ESQ2-F1
#
_cell.length_a   1.000
_cell.length_b   1.000
_cell.length_c   1.000
_cell.angle_alpha   90.00
_cell.angle_beta   90.00
_cell.angle_gamma   90.00
#
_symmetry.space_group_name_H-M   'P 1'
#
loop_
_entity.id
_entity.type
_entity.pdbx_description
1 polymer ?
#
loop_
_entity_poly.entity_id
_entity_poly.type
_entity_poly.pdbx_seq_one_letter_code
_entity_poly.pdbx_strand_id
1 'polypeptide(L)'
;GLGNPNDEAQLQDTPKLTKRKFGDMHGHAPCCSEIKYAVMNTKEAGWRNDTLHQKICDFSLSMSNTSDAAAGIIDNTIIVTHSMGGLVMAHALATGKCSFSKTTSWVSLSPPMTGSMAVDYLMGACHNGTNDITEKMYDLIGQCPLNTARKSTIYQGGEFSSPSIDAAYVAAQEAYRGNVTAAMCSDSYVGLFSTYQARCILAGTVVPHKSKKNDALVEFQSCLGGLDENLFGNHYLDRFYRPQLNHADTAFLNGDGLLKSSQKPKKWFECLQL
;
A
#
# COMPACT_ATOMS: atom_id res chain seq x y z
N GLY A 1 -0.29 -5.95 0.46
CA GLY A 1 -1.28 -5.27 -0.40
C GLY A 1 -2.67 -5.83 -0.18
N LEU A 2 -3.71 -5.09 -0.57
CA LEU A 2 -5.11 -5.45 -0.36
C LEU A 2 -5.56 -6.71 -1.11
N GLY A 3 -6.30 -7.59 -0.45
CA GLY A 3 -7.02 -8.71 -1.05
C GLY A 3 -6.23 -10.01 -1.17
N ASN A 4 -5.18 -10.22 -0.38
CA ASN A 4 -4.52 -11.53 -0.30
C ASN A 4 -5.34 -12.48 0.60
N PRO A 5 -5.79 -13.66 0.10
CA PRO A 5 -6.54 -14.62 0.91
C PRO A 5 -5.65 -15.53 1.79
N ASN A 6 -4.35 -15.62 1.47
CA ASN A 6 -3.43 -16.51 2.16
C ASN A 6 -2.98 -15.93 3.50
N ASP A 7 -2.67 -16.80 4.45
CA ASP A 7 -2.20 -16.43 5.79
C ASP A 7 -1.13 -17.42 6.23
N GLU A 8 0.12 -16.98 6.28
CA GLU A 8 1.23 -17.84 6.69
C GLU A 8 1.63 -17.54 8.14
N ALA A 9 2.10 -18.56 8.86
CA ALA A 9 2.55 -18.41 10.25
C ALA A 9 3.97 -17.82 10.35
N GLN A 10 4.76 -17.91 9.27
CA GLN A 10 6.14 -17.46 9.21
C GLN A 10 6.37 -16.55 8.02
N LEU A 11 7.44 -15.78 8.11
CA LEU A 11 7.99 -15.01 6.98
C LEU A 11 8.43 -15.93 5.85
N GLN A 12 8.16 -15.52 4.61
CA GLN A 12 8.40 -16.34 3.42
C GLN A 12 9.61 -15.83 2.63
N ASP A 13 10.35 -16.73 2.00
CA ASP A 13 11.49 -16.37 1.13
C ASP A 13 11.06 -15.82 -0.23
N THR A 14 9.80 -16.00 -0.62
CA THR A 14 9.32 -15.56 -1.94
C THR A 14 7.94 -14.91 -1.82
N PRO A 15 7.59 -13.97 -2.73
CA PRO A 15 6.29 -13.32 -2.70
C PRO A 15 5.17 -14.17 -3.33
N LYS A 16 5.43 -15.43 -3.72
CA LYS A 16 4.47 -16.27 -4.47
C LYS A 16 3.12 -16.40 -3.78
N LEU A 17 3.15 -16.53 -2.45
CA LEU A 17 1.95 -16.69 -1.63
C LEU A 17 1.23 -15.36 -1.35
N THR A 18 1.76 -14.22 -1.78
CA THR A 18 1.05 -12.93 -1.71
C THR A 18 -0.06 -12.80 -2.75
N LYS A 19 -0.22 -13.76 -3.68
CA LYS A 19 -1.18 -13.70 -4.80
C LYS A 19 -1.05 -12.44 -5.66
N ARG A 20 0.19 -12.13 -6.05
CA ARG A 20 0.56 -10.95 -6.88
C ARG A 20 0.14 -9.63 -6.23
N LYS A 21 0.27 -9.52 -4.91
CA LYS A 21 0.09 -8.27 -4.15
C LYS A 21 1.42 -7.58 -3.82
N PHE A 22 2.52 -8.25 -4.12
CA PHE A 22 3.87 -7.72 -4.01
C PHE A 22 4.78 -8.47 -5.00
N GLY A 23 5.71 -7.76 -5.63
CA GLY A 23 6.70 -8.29 -6.56
C GLY A 23 7.98 -8.74 -5.86
N ASP A 24 8.81 -9.49 -6.58
CA ASP A 24 10.09 -9.96 -6.02
C ASP A 24 11.16 -8.87 -6.10
N MET A 25 11.79 -8.62 -4.95
CA MET A 25 12.83 -7.61 -4.73
C MET A 25 14.22 -8.22 -4.50
N HIS A 26 14.38 -9.54 -4.58
CA HIS A 26 15.72 -10.15 -4.60
C HIS A 26 16.57 -9.54 -5.72
N GLY A 27 17.82 -9.20 -5.39
CA GLY A 27 18.75 -8.53 -6.29
C GLY A 27 18.54 -7.02 -6.45
N HIS A 28 17.49 -6.45 -5.84
CA HIS A 28 17.16 -5.02 -5.94
C HIS A 28 17.24 -4.28 -4.59
N ALA A 29 17.74 -4.93 -3.54
CA ALA A 29 17.87 -4.36 -2.19
C ALA A 29 19.33 -4.48 -1.70
N PRO A 30 20.29 -3.74 -2.28
CA PRO A 30 21.71 -3.89 -1.96
C PRO A 30 22.07 -3.53 -0.52
N CYS A 31 21.20 -2.80 0.19
CA CYS A 31 21.34 -2.46 1.60
C CYS A 31 20.92 -3.58 2.56
N CYS A 32 20.21 -4.61 2.09
CA CYS A 32 19.67 -5.67 2.93
C CYS A 32 20.55 -6.92 2.87
N SER A 33 20.79 -7.54 4.03
CA SER A 33 21.42 -8.87 4.12
C SER A 33 20.46 -10.01 3.76
N GLU A 34 19.16 -9.82 4.02
CA GLU A 34 18.10 -10.79 3.77
C GLU A 34 16.79 -10.08 3.39
N ILE A 35 15.96 -10.74 2.58
CA ILE A 35 14.63 -10.26 2.22
C ILE A 35 13.62 -11.36 2.54
N LYS A 36 12.58 -11.00 3.29
CA LYS A 36 11.43 -11.87 3.55
C LYS A 36 10.12 -11.19 3.21
N TYR A 37 9.08 -11.99 3.02
CA TYR A 37 7.73 -11.55 2.69
C TYR A 37 6.74 -11.96 3.77
N ALA A 38 6.06 -10.97 4.35
CA ALA A 38 4.92 -11.19 5.23
C ALA A 38 3.67 -11.53 4.41
N VAL A 39 3.15 -12.75 4.57
CA VAL A 39 1.94 -13.22 3.90
C VAL A 39 0.79 -13.27 4.91
N MET A 40 -0.11 -12.30 4.82
CA MET A 40 -1.22 -12.11 5.76
C MET A 40 -2.55 -12.07 5.02
N ASN A 41 -3.61 -12.59 5.64
CA ASN A 41 -4.96 -12.50 5.10
C ASN A 41 -5.43 -11.05 5.16
N THR A 42 -5.38 -10.40 4.00
CA THR A 42 -5.80 -9.02 3.78
C THR A 42 -6.99 -8.99 2.82
N LYS A 43 -7.75 -10.09 2.74
CA LYS A 43 -9.02 -10.18 2.03
C LYS A 43 -10.18 -10.16 3.02
N GLU A 44 -10.07 -10.98 4.07
CA GLU A 44 -11.10 -11.13 5.10
C GLU A 44 -10.85 -10.26 6.33
N ALA A 45 -9.64 -9.71 6.49
CA ALA A 45 -9.31 -8.71 7.51
C ALA A 45 -9.04 -7.34 6.88
N GLY A 46 -9.68 -6.30 7.43
CA GLY A 46 -9.47 -4.90 7.06
C GLY A 46 -8.34 -4.24 7.85
N TRP A 47 -7.93 -3.05 7.43
CA TRP A 47 -6.73 -2.40 7.97
C TRP A 47 -6.83 -1.95 9.42
N ARG A 48 -8.02 -1.94 10.04
CA ARG A 48 -8.24 -1.65 11.48
C ARG A 48 -8.35 -2.91 12.35
N ASN A 49 -8.05 -4.09 11.79
CA ASN A 49 -8.13 -5.35 12.51
C ASN A 49 -6.94 -5.53 13.46
N ASP A 50 -7.23 -5.69 14.75
CA ASP A 50 -6.21 -5.78 15.81
C ASP A 50 -5.24 -6.97 15.63
N THR A 51 -5.76 -8.13 15.21
CA THR A 51 -4.94 -9.31 14.92
C THR A 51 -3.99 -9.07 13.76
N LEU A 52 -4.43 -8.34 12.73
CA LEU A 52 -3.59 -7.97 11.60
C LEU A 52 -2.49 -6.98 12.00
N HIS A 53 -2.78 -6.05 12.93
CA HIS A 53 -1.78 -5.15 13.51
C HIS A 53 -0.73 -5.91 14.32
N GLN A 54 -1.17 -6.81 15.19
CA GLN A 54 -0.24 -7.64 15.96
C GLN A 54 0.66 -8.45 15.04
N LYS A 55 0.06 -9.07 14.01
CA LYS A 55 0.81 -9.92 13.08
C LYS A 55 1.87 -9.18 12.27
N ILE A 56 1.58 -7.96 11.79
CA ILE A 56 2.60 -7.17 11.07
C ILE A 56 3.75 -6.78 12.01
N CYS A 57 3.45 -6.49 13.29
CA CYS A 57 4.46 -6.18 14.30
C CYS A 57 5.30 -7.42 14.63
N ASP A 58 4.68 -8.57 14.89
CA ASP A 58 5.39 -9.82 15.21
C ASP A 58 6.35 -10.22 14.08
N PHE A 59 5.90 -10.14 12.83
CA PHE A 59 6.77 -10.38 11.67
C PHE A 59 7.92 -9.39 11.59
N SER A 60 7.65 -8.10 11.79
CA SER A 60 8.69 -7.07 11.74
C SER A 60 9.72 -7.25 12.86
N LEU A 61 9.27 -7.59 14.07
CA LEU A 61 10.15 -7.88 15.22
C LEU A 61 11.04 -9.11 14.94
N SER A 62 10.49 -10.14 14.28
CA SER A 62 11.22 -11.37 13.98
C SER A 62 12.29 -11.23 12.88
N MET A 63 12.32 -10.13 12.14
CA MET A 63 13.29 -9.91 11.06
C MET A 63 14.73 -9.73 11.56
N SER A 64 14.91 -9.21 12.78
CA SER A 64 16.24 -8.96 13.36
C SER A 64 16.29 -9.44 14.80
N ASN A 65 17.35 -10.18 15.13
CA ASN A 65 17.64 -10.59 16.51
C ASN A 65 18.02 -9.41 17.43
N THR A 66 18.23 -8.20 16.88
CA THR A 66 18.47 -6.99 17.66
C THR A 66 17.19 -6.27 18.08
N SER A 67 16.03 -6.70 17.56
CA SER A 67 14.73 -6.19 18.00
C SER A 67 14.47 -6.53 19.47
N ASP A 68 13.80 -5.62 20.19
CA ASP A 68 13.31 -5.88 21.54
C ASP A 68 11.85 -6.34 21.45
N ALA A 69 11.67 -7.66 21.42
CA ALA A 69 10.34 -8.27 21.35
C ALA A 69 9.50 -8.00 22.61
N ALA A 70 10.12 -7.82 23.78
CA ALA A 70 9.40 -7.54 25.03
C ALA A 70 8.88 -6.11 25.07
N ALA A 71 9.66 -5.15 24.56
CA ALA A 71 9.27 -3.75 24.45
C ALA A 71 8.51 -3.42 23.15
N GLY A 72 8.41 -4.36 22.21
CA GLY A 72 7.78 -4.14 20.90
C GLY A 72 8.55 -3.16 20.01
N ILE A 73 9.88 -3.11 20.13
CA ILE A 73 10.75 -2.21 19.35
C ILE A 73 11.41 -2.99 18.22
N ILE A 74 11.06 -2.64 16.97
CA ILE A 74 11.64 -3.22 15.77
C ILE A 74 12.98 -2.53 15.50
N ASP A 75 14.05 -3.29 15.37
CA ASP A 75 15.41 -2.80 15.17
C ASP A 75 16.04 -3.39 13.89
N ASN A 76 16.95 -2.64 13.28
CA ASN A 76 17.79 -3.05 12.15
C ASN A 76 16.99 -3.71 11.00
N THR A 77 15.85 -3.12 10.66
CA THR A 77 14.90 -3.69 9.68
C THR A 77 14.39 -2.61 8.74
N ILE A 78 14.35 -2.90 7.44
CA ILE A 78 13.62 -2.09 6.46
C ILE A 78 12.26 -2.73 6.24
N ILE A 79 11.20 -2.05 6.65
CA ILE A 79 9.82 -2.49 6.45
C ILE A 79 9.31 -1.86 5.17
N VAL A 80 8.87 -2.69 4.22
CA VAL A 80 8.32 -2.22 2.94
C VAL A 80 6.84 -2.59 2.87
N THR A 81 5.97 -1.59 2.74
CA THR A 81 4.51 -1.81 2.68
C THR A 81 3.93 -1.32 1.36
N HIS A 82 2.92 -2.04 0.86
CA HIS A 82 2.16 -1.62 -0.32
C HIS A 82 0.67 -1.57 -0.06
N SER A 83 0.00 -0.55 -0.60
CA SER A 83 -1.45 -0.39 -0.56
C SER A 83 -1.97 -0.44 0.88
N MET A 84 -3.02 -1.20 1.15
CA MET A 84 -3.57 -1.40 2.50
C MET A 84 -2.53 -1.85 3.54
N GLY A 85 -1.42 -2.47 3.14
CA GLY A 85 -0.33 -2.81 4.06
C GLY A 85 0.26 -1.57 4.76
N GLY A 86 0.28 -0.41 4.10
CA GLY A 86 0.73 0.84 4.71
C GLY A 86 -0.22 1.33 5.79
N LEU A 87 -1.53 1.23 5.59
CA LEU A 87 -2.53 1.53 6.63
C LEU A 87 -2.42 0.59 7.83
N VAL A 88 -2.20 -0.70 7.58
CA VAL A 88 -2.02 -1.69 8.65
C VAL A 88 -0.81 -1.33 9.52
N MET A 89 0.34 -1.02 8.91
CA MET A 89 1.54 -0.57 9.64
C MET A 89 1.30 0.75 10.37
N ALA A 90 0.71 1.73 9.69
CA ALA A 90 0.40 3.03 10.28
C ALA A 90 -0.45 2.91 11.55
N HIS A 91 -1.51 2.10 11.50
CA HIS A 91 -2.42 1.94 12.63
C HIS A 91 -1.81 1.10 13.75
N ALA A 92 -0.98 0.10 13.42
CA ALA A 92 -0.21 -0.65 14.42
C ALA A 92 0.73 0.27 15.22
N LEU A 93 1.40 1.22 14.53
CA LEU A 93 2.21 2.25 15.19
C LEU A 93 1.34 3.21 16.02
N ALA A 94 0.25 3.71 15.45
CA ALA A 94 -0.65 4.66 16.11
C ALA A 94 -1.26 4.10 17.40
N THR A 95 -1.44 2.78 17.48
CA THR A 95 -1.99 2.08 18.65
C THR A 95 -0.92 1.53 19.60
N GLY A 96 0.36 1.75 19.30
CA GLY A 96 1.48 1.29 20.13
C GLY A 96 1.68 -0.22 20.13
N LYS A 97 1.18 -0.95 19.12
CA LYS A 97 1.42 -2.40 18.98
C LYS A 97 2.89 -2.73 18.79
N CYS A 98 3.61 -1.85 18.11
CA CYS A 98 5.05 -1.85 18.02
C CYS A 98 5.55 -0.43 17.72
N SER A 99 6.86 -0.23 17.80
CA SER A 99 7.55 1.02 17.46
C SER A 99 8.84 0.74 16.70
N PHE A 100 9.39 1.77 16.07
CA PHE A 100 10.66 1.67 15.35
C PHE A 100 11.80 2.20 16.20
N SER A 101 12.93 1.49 16.17
CA SER A 101 14.20 2.03 16.63
C SER A 101 14.76 3.04 15.62
N LYS A 102 15.91 3.65 15.95
CA LYS A 102 16.63 4.56 15.05
C LYS A 102 17.25 3.88 13.82
N THR A 103 17.38 2.56 13.83
CA THR A 103 17.98 1.77 12.73
C THR A 103 16.92 1.09 11.86
N THR A 104 15.65 1.33 12.17
CA THR A 104 14.52 0.82 11.40
C THR A 104 14.01 1.89 10.45
N SER A 105 13.80 1.51 9.20
CA SER A 105 13.29 2.39 8.15
C SER A 105 11.98 1.84 7.58
N TRP A 106 11.02 2.73 7.35
CA TRP A 106 9.76 2.36 6.70
C TRP A 106 9.65 2.98 5.30
N VAL A 107 9.55 2.10 4.30
CA VAL A 107 9.31 2.45 2.90
C VAL A 107 7.86 2.13 2.54
N SER A 108 7.08 3.13 2.13
CA SER A 108 5.66 2.97 1.83
C SER A 108 5.32 3.17 0.35
N LEU A 109 4.52 2.28 -0.21
CA LEU A 109 4.20 2.22 -1.64
C LEU A 109 2.70 2.33 -1.85
N SER A 110 2.24 3.45 -2.41
CA SER A 110 0.82 3.69 -2.71
C SER A 110 -0.17 3.39 -1.56
N PRO A 111 0.09 3.75 -0.28
CA PRO A 111 -0.89 3.52 0.78
C PRO A 111 -2.15 4.39 0.61
N PRO A 112 -3.37 3.88 0.78
CA PRO A 112 -4.57 4.73 0.76
C PRO A 112 -4.77 5.43 2.12
N MET A 113 -3.91 6.39 2.50
CA MET A 113 -3.94 7.01 3.84
C MET A 113 -5.18 7.86 4.12
N THR A 114 -5.99 8.20 3.09
CA THR A 114 -7.34 8.77 3.26
C THR A 114 -8.42 7.89 2.61
N GLY A 115 -8.12 6.63 2.31
CA GLY A 115 -9.00 5.71 1.59
C GLY A 115 -8.86 5.80 0.06
N SER A 116 -9.82 5.21 -0.65
CA SER A 116 -9.79 5.04 -2.11
C SER A 116 -11.17 5.31 -2.70
N MET A 117 -11.28 6.24 -3.66
CA MET A 117 -12.57 6.46 -4.34
C MET A 117 -12.99 5.25 -5.18
N ALA A 118 -12.04 4.40 -5.58
CA ALA A 118 -12.38 3.15 -6.24
C ALA A 118 -13.23 2.27 -5.32
N VAL A 119 -13.01 2.29 -4.00
CA VAL A 119 -13.83 1.55 -3.05
C VAL A 119 -15.19 2.20 -2.85
N ASP A 120 -15.26 3.52 -2.71
CA ASP A 120 -16.54 4.23 -2.56
C ASP A 120 -17.45 4.03 -3.78
N TYR A 121 -16.88 4.11 -4.99
CA TYR A 121 -17.59 3.82 -6.23
C TYR A 121 -18.19 2.41 -6.21
N LEU A 122 -17.45 1.43 -5.71
CA LEU A 122 -17.92 0.05 -5.59
C LEU A 122 -18.96 -0.16 -4.52
N MET A 123 -18.81 0.51 -3.37
CA MET A 123 -19.79 0.48 -2.31
C MET A 123 -21.13 1.03 -2.79
N GLY A 124 -21.13 2.16 -3.50
CA GLY A 124 -22.34 2.73 -4.10
C GLY A 124 -22.98 1.80 -5.12
N ALA A 125 -22.18 1.21 -6.01
CA ALA A 125 -22.69 0.29 -7.02
C ALA A 125 -23.28 -1.01 -6.40
N CYS A 126 -22.63 -1.59 -5.39
CA CYS A 126 -23.17 -2.75 -4.68
C CYS A 126 -24.41 -2.41 -3.82
N HIS A 127 -24.49 -1.21 -3.25
CA HIS A 127 -25.60 -0.77 -2.40
C HIS A 127 -26.87 -0.48 -3.22
N ASN A 128 -26.72 0.16 -4.37
CA ASN A 128 -27.86 0.63 -5.16
C ASN A 128 -28.50 -0.46 -6.04
N GLY A 129 -27.99 -1.70 -5.98
CA GLY A 129 -28.47 -2.80 -6.82
C GLY A 129 -28.35 -2.52 -8.32
N THR A 130 -27.53 -1.54 -8.69
CA THR A 130 -27.45 -1.08 -10.06
C THR A 130 -26.57 -2.04 -10.85
N ASN A 131 -27.13 -2.58 -11.94
CA ASN A 131 -26.39 -3.25 -13.02
C ASN A 131 -25.42 -2.31 -13.78
N ASP A 132 -25.12 -1.13 -13.23
CA ASP A 132 -24.26 -0.09 -13.82
C ASP A 132 -22.76 -0.37 -13.59
N ILE A 133 -22.45 -1.43 -12.85
CA ILE A 133 -21.14 -2.06 -12.93
C ILE A 133 -21.05 -2.68 -14.33
N THR A 134 -20.40 -1.98 -15.25
CA THR A 134 -20.09 -2.56 -16.57
C THR A 134 -19.37 -3.91 -16.38
N GLU A 135 -19.57 -4.89 -17.26
CA GLU A 135 -18.88 -6.20 -17.21
C GLU A 135 -17.35 -6.06 -17.02
N LYS A 136 -16.75 -5.05 -17.65
CA LYS A 136 -15.33 -4.73 -17.53
C LYS A 136 -14.92 -4.31 -16.12
N MET A 137 -15.84 -3.71 -15.38
CA MET A 137 -15.65 -3.34 -13.99
C MET A 137 -15.78 -4.57 -13.09
N TYR A 138 -16.70 -5.52 -13.35
CA TYR A 138 -16.76 -6.80 -12.60
C TYR A 138 -15.43 -7.56 -12.63
N ASP A 139 -14.79 -7.64 -13.80
CA ASP A 139 -13.47 -8.27 -13.99
C ASP A 139 -12.33 -7.59 -13.21
N LEU A 140 -12.50 -6.30 -12.87
CA LEU A 140 -11.53 -5.51 -12.13
C LEU A 140 -11.78 -5.57 -10.61
N ILE A 141 -13.05 -5.62 -10.20
CA ILE A 141 -13.48 -5.24 -8.85
C ILE A 141 -14.00 -6.43 -8.04
N GLY A 142 -14.23 -7.59 -8.66
CA GLY A 142 -14.85 -8.76 -8.03
C GLY A 142 -16.35 -8.60 -7.80
N GLN A 143 -16.99 -9.67 -7.33
CA GLN A 143 -18.44 -9.70 -7.14
C GLN A 143 -18.88 -8.99 -5.85
N CYS A 144 -20.09 -8.44 -5.85
CA CYS A 144 -20.78 -8.04 -4.64
C CYS A 144 -21.21 -9.31 -3.85
N PRO A 145 -21.19 -9.30 -2.51
CA PRO A 145 -20.74 -8.21 -1.66
C PRO A 145 -19.21 -8.09 -1.64
N LEU A 146 -18.70 -6.85 -1.53
CA LEU A 146 -17.26 -6.62 -1.34
C LEU A 146 -16.76 -7.32 -0.07
N ASN A 147 -15.56 -7.86 -0.13
CA ASN A 147 -14.89 -8.45 1.04
C ASN A 147 -14.55 -7.38 2.11
N THR A 148 -14.28 -7.84 3.33
CA THR A 148 -14.02 -6.98 4.49
C THR A 148 -12.88 -6.00 4.25
N ALA A 149 -11.80 -6.45 3.62
CA ALA A 149 -10.64 -5.60 3.37
C ALA A 149 -10.96 -4.42 2.44
N ARG A 150 -11.67 -4.66 1.33
CA ARG A 150 -12.10 -3.60 0.42
C ARG A 150 -12.98 -2.59 1.12
N LYS A 151 -14.01 -3.06 1.84
CA LYS A 151 -14.92 -2.19 2.62
C LYS A 151 -14.17 -1.34 3.64
N SER A 152 -13.05 -1.83 4.16
CA SER A 152 -12.30 -1.09 5.17
C SER A 152 -11.56 0.14 4.63
N THR A 153 -11.29 0.20 3.32
CA THR A 153 -10.50 1.29 2.68
C THR A 153 -11.37 2.34 1.97
N ILE A 154 -12.61 2.53 2.44
CA ILE A 154 -13.49 3.63 2.03
C ILE A 154 -12.86 5.00 2.32
N TYR A 155 -13.29 6.01 1.58
CA TYR A 155 -12.71 7.34 1.65
C TYR A 155 -13.06 8.06 2.96
N GLN A 156 -12.07 8.68 3.59
CA GLN A 156 -12.23 9.47 4.82
C GLN A 156 -13.18 10.66 4.58
N GLY A 157 -14.17 10.84 5.45
CA GLY A 157 -15.23 11.85 5.29
C GLY A 157 -16.13 11.62 4.08
N GLY A 158 -16.04 10.46 3.42
CA GLY A 158 -16.92 10.05 2.33
C GLY A 158 -18.28 9.53 2.83
N GLU A 159 -19.18 9.25 1.89
CA GLU A 159 -20.56 8.80 2.15
C GLU A 159 -20.63 7.54 3.02
N PHE A 160 -19.71 6.60 2.80
CA PHE A 160 -19.70 5.32 3.52
C PHE A 160 -18.90 5.37 4.83
N SER A 161 -18.23 6.49 5.12
CA SER A 161 -17.39 6.63 6.31
C SER A 161 -18.21 6.91 7.58
N SER A 162 -17.53 6.89 8.71
CA SER A 162 -18.10 7.26 10.00
C SER A 162 -17.06 8.02 10.82
N PRO A 163 -17.47 8.76 11.88
CA PRO A 163 -16.52 9.48 12.73
C PRO A 163 -15.42 8.59 13.32
N SER A 164 -15.72 7.31 13.63
CA SER A 164 -14.72 6.38 14.14
C SER A 164 -13.73 5.92 13.07
N ILE A 165 -14.16 5.79 11.82
CA ILE A 165 -13.27 5.48 10.68
C ILE A 165 -12.39 6.70 10.38
N ASP A 166 -12.97 7.89 10.41
CA ASP A 166 -12.22 9.13 10.16
C ASP A 166 -11.17 9.38 11.23
N ALA A 167 -11.51 9.16 12.51
CA ALA A 167 -10.55 9.24 13.62
C ALA A 167 -9.41 8.23 13.46
N ALA A 168 -9.72 7.00 13.02
CA ALA A 168 -8.69 5.99 12.75
C ALA A 168 -7.75 6.41 11.61
N TYR A 169 -8.26 7.05 10.56
CA TYR A 169 -7.42 7.59 9.49
C TYR A 169 -6.53 8.71 10.00
N VAL A 170 -7.06 9.65 10.79
CA VAL A 170 -6.25 10.74 11.38
C VAL A 170 -5.08 10.17 12.19
N ALA A 171 -5.34 9.19 13.07
CA ALA A 171 -4.31 8.55 13.87
C ALA A 171 -3.26 7.82 13.01
N ALA A 172 -3.71 7.07 12.00
CA ALA A 172 -2.81 6.40 11.07
C ALA A 172 -1.95 7.39 10.26
N GLN A 173 -2.52 8.51 9.81
CA GLN A 173 -1.78 9.53 9.08
C GLN A 173 -0.73 10.22 9.96
N GLU A 174 -1.04 10.47 11.22
CA GLU A 174 -0.07 11.01 12.18
C GLU A 174 1.12 10.06 12.37
N ALA A 175 0.84 8.79 12.63
CA ALA A 175 1.87 7.76 12.71
C ALA A 175 2.65 7.61 11.40
N TYR A 176 1.99 7.71 10.25
CA TYR A 176 2.62 7.66 8.94
C TYR A 176 3.63 8.79 8.76
N ARG A 177 3.20 10.05 8.95
CA ARG A 177 4.07 11.22 8.80
C ARG A 177 5.24 11.22 9.78
N GLY A 178 5.02 10.71 11.00
CA GLY A 178 6.04 10.66 12.03
C GLY A 178 7.10 9.58 11.84
N ASN A 179 6.83 8.54 11.04
CA ASN A 179 7.67 7.34 10.98
C ASN A 179 8.11 6.91 9.58
N VAL A 180 7.51 7.41 8.50
CA VAL A 180 7.89 7.00 7.14
C VAL A 180 9.24 7.59 6.73
N THR A 181 10.17 6.73 6.31
CA THR A 181 11.50 7.14 5.84
C THR A 181 11.47 7.54 4.36
N ALA A 182 10.71 6.80 3.54
CA ALA A 182 10.58 7.02 2.10
C ALA A 182 9.19 6.60 1.61
N ALA A 183 8.68 7.28 0.58
CA ALA A 183 7.36 6.96 0.04
C ALA A 183 7.33 7.04 -1.49
N MET A 184 6.60 6.11 -2.11
CA MET A 184 6.26 6.13 -3.52
C MET A 184 4.76 6.40 -3.67
N CYS A 185 4.42 7.57 -4.20
CA CYS A 185 3.04 7.99 -4.45
C CYS A 185 2.87 8.38 -5.92
N SER A 186 2.24 7.53 -6.73
CA SER A 186 2.10 7.83 -8.16
C SER A 186 0.97 8.81 -8.44
N ASP A 187 1.16 9.62 -9.48
CA ASP A 187 0.16 10.51 -10.05
C ASP A 187 -0.40 10.03 -11.40
N SER A 188 -0.11 8.80 -11.83
CA SER A 188 -0.56 8.25 -13.12
C SER A 188 -0.97 6.79 -13.08
N TYR A 189 -2.15 6.49 -13.62
CA TYR A 189 -2.74 5.16 -13.69
C TYR A 189 -2.36 4.34 -14.93
N VAL A 190 -1.58 4.90 -15.87
CA VAL A 190 -1.19 4.20 -17.10
C VAL A 190 -0.08 3.19 -16.81
N GLY A 191 1.00 3.65 -16.18
CA GLY A 191 2.12 2.81 -15.79
C GLY A 191 2.85 2.10 -16.93
N LEU A 192 3.44 0.96 -16.61
CA LEU A 192 4.23 0.12 -17.52
C LEU A 192 3.35 -0.76 -18.40
N PHE A 193 3.84 -1.07 -19.60
CA PHE A 193 3.19 -2.03 -20.49
C PHE A 193 3.20 -3.42 -19.85
N SER A 194 2.04 -3.92 -19.46
CA SER A 194 1.86 -5.18 -18.73
C SER A 194 0.41 -5.67 -18.80
N THR A 195 0.15 -6.86 -18.26
CA THR A 195 -1.21 -7.40 -18.11
C THR A 195 -2.11 -6.58 -17.18
N TYR A 196 -1.54 -5.66 -16.40
CA TYR A 196 -2.28 -4.80 -15.47
C TYR A 196 -2.71 -3.46 -16.09
N GLN A 197 -2.03 -3.02 -17.14
CA GLN A 197 -2.20 -1.68 -17.72
C GLN A 197 -3.65 -1.40 -18.14
N ALA A 198 -4.26 -2.27 -18.94
CA ALA A 198 -5.63 -2.06 -19.43
C ALA A 198 -6.66 -1.92 -18.29
N ARG A 199 -6.48 -2.72 -17.24
CA ARG A 199 -7.32 -2.73 -16.03
C ARG A 199 -7.15 -1.44 -15.23
N CYS A 200 -5.91 -0.98 -15.05
CA CYS A 200 -5.62 0.26 -14.36
C CYS A 200 -6.10 1.50 -15.13
N ILE A 201 -5.95 1.51 -16.46
CA ILE A 201 -6.50 2.58 -17.32
C ILE A 201 -8.03 2.65 -17.18
N LEU A 202 -8.70 1.51 -17.20
CA LEU A 202 -10.15 1.47 -17.01
C LEU A 202 -10.53 2.05 -15.64
N ALA A 203 -9.90 1.60 -14.56
CA ALA A 203 -10.18 2.08 -13.21
C ALA A 203 -9.97 3.60 -13.09
N GLY A 204 -8.80 4.08 -13.50
CA GLY A 204 -8.43 5.50 -13.44
C GLY A 204 -9.27 6.42 -14.34
N THR A 205 -10.02 5.85 -15.30
CA THR A 205 -10.92 6.58 -16.19
C THR A 205 -12.37 6.59 -15.70
N VAL A 206 -12.87 5.45 -15.20
CA VAL A 206 -14.29 5.28 -14.85
C VAL A 206 -14.58 5.65 -13.41
N VAL A 207 -13.65 5.40 -12.49
CA VAL A 207 -13.83 5.77 -11.09
C VAL A 207 -13.83 7.30 -10.97
N PRO A 208 -14.81 7.90 -10.26
CA PRO A 208 -14.85 9.32 -10.00
C PRO A 208 -13.82 9.73 -8.94
N HIS A 209 -12.53 9.62 -9.28
CA HIS A 209 -11.44 10.04 -8.42
C HIS A 209 -11.52 11.52 -8.08
N LYS A 210 -11.05 11.91 -6.90
CA LYS A 210 -11.02 13.33 -6.48
C LYS A 210 -10.08 14.20 -7.33
N SER A 211 -9.18 13.58 -8.10
CA SER A 211 -8.35 14.27 -9.08
C SER A 211 -7.86 13.31 -10.19
N LYS A 212 -7.30 13.88 -11.26
CA LYS A 212 -6.62 13.10 -12.32
C LYS A 212 -5.30 12.47 -11.85
N LYS A 213 -4.75 12.89 -10.70
CA LYS A 213 -3.53 12.33 -10.11
C LYS A 213 -3.91 11.11 -9.25
N ASN A 214 -3.80 9.92 -9.83
CA ASN A 214 -4.07 8.66 -9.14
C ASN A 214 -3.31 7.52 -9.84
N ASP A 215 -3.10 6.42 -9.12
CA ASP A 215 -2.43 5.22 -9.62
C ASP A 215 -3.40 4.15 -10.13
N ALA A 216 -4.64 4.53 -10.43
CA ALA A 216 -5.83 3.74 -10.77
C ALA A 216 -6.71 3.38 -9.58
N LEU A 217 -6.15 3.23 -8.38
CA LEU A 217 -6.90 2.81 -7.19
C LEU A 217 -6.78 3.83 -6.07
N VAL A 218 -5.62 4.46 -5.92
CA VAL A 218 -5.32 5.40 -4.85
C VAL A 218 -4.98 6.75 -5.45
N GLU A 219 -5.66 7.78 -4.96
CA GLU A 219 -5.38 9.16 -5.29
C GLU A 219 -4.00 9.57 -4.75
N PHE A 220 -3.26 10.37 -5.51
CA PHE A 220 -1.95 10.87 -5.10
C PHE A 220 -2.02 11.54 -3.71
N GLN A 221 -3.02 12.39 -3.47
CA GLN A 221 -3.25 13.05 -2.18
C GLN A 221 -3.62 12.07 -1.05
N SER A 222 -4.34 10.99 -1.36
CA SER A 222 -4.58 9.91 -0.39
C SER A 222 -3.28 9.22 -0.02
N CYS A 223 -2.39 9.00 -0.99
CA CYS A 223 -1.07 8.44 -0.75
C CYS A 223 -0.18 9.30 0.14
N LEU A 224 -0.21 10.62 -0.03
CA LEU A 224 0.60 11.53 0.78
C LEU A 224 0.28 11.42 2.28
N GLY A 225 -0.96 11.11 2.67
CA GLY A 225 -1.34 11.03 4.08
C GLY A 225 -1.00 12.30 4.88
N GLY A 226 -0.97 13.47 4.20
CA GLY A 226 -0.57 14.75 4.77
C GLY A 226 0.93 15.07 4.75
N LEU A 227 1.77 14.25 4.11
CA LEU A 227 3.13 14.66 3.73
C LEU A 227 3.06 15.84 2.74
N ASP A 228 4.06 16.72 2.78
CA ASP A 228 4.14 17.84 1.85
C ASP A 228 4.41 17.34 0.41
N GLU A 229 3.54 17.70 -0.53
CA GLU A 229 3.70 17.37 -1.96
C GLU A 229 5.04 17.88 -2.51
N ASN A 230 5.59 18.98 -1.99
CA ASN A 230 6.86 19.54 -2.45
C ASN A 230 8.08 18.65 -2.16
N LEU A 231 7.94 17.68 -1.25
CA LEU A 231 8.98 16.67 -1.01
C LEU A 231 9.09 15.69 -2.18
N PHE A 232 8.03 15.56 -2.99
CA PHE A 232 7.91 14.51 -3.99
C PHE A 232 8.44 14.93 -5.36
N GLY A 233 9.56 14.33 -5.75
CA GLY A 233 10.15 14.48 -7.09
C GLY A 233 9.80 13.32 -8.02
N ASN A 234 10.00 13.49 -9.33
CA ASN A 234 9.62 12.51 -10.35
C ASN A 234 10.81 11.66 -10.86
N HIS A 235 11.94 11.71 -10.18
CA HIS A 235 13.13 10.94 -10.49
C HIS A 235 13.28 9.76 -9.50
N TYR A 236 13.79 8.62 -9.97
CA TYR A 236 14.03 7.45 -9.11
C TYR A 236 15.12 7.67 -8.04
N LEU A 237 15.73 8.86 -7.97
CA LEU A 237 16.67 9.23 -6.90
C LEU A 237 15.98 10.02 -5.79
N ASP A 238 14.73 10.44 -6.01
CA ASP A 238 13.96 11.19 -5.02
C ASP A 238 13.46 10.23 -3.93
N ARG A 239 13.84 10.49 -2.68
CA ARG A 239 13.41 9.67 -1.52
C ARG A 239 11.89 9.59 -1.40
N PHE A 240 11.22 10.72 -1.63
CA PHE A 240 9.79 10.78 -1.83
C PHE A 240 9.53 10.86 -3.33
N TYR A 241 9.06 9.76 -3.90
CA TYR A 241 9.01 9.56 -5.34
C TYR A 241 7.57 9.65 -5.82
N ARG A 242 7.35 10.54 -6.79
CA ARG A 242 6.14 10.71 -7.58
C ARG A 242 6.33 10.11 -8.97
N PRO A 243 6.23 8.77 -9.10
CA PRO A 243 6.35 8.11 -10.39
C PRO A 243 5.10 8.28 -11.25
N GLN A 244 5.23 7.89 -12.52
CA GLN A 244 4.13 7.64 -13.45
C GLN A 244 3.89 6.12 -13.62
N LEU A 245 3.38 5.49 -12.56
CA LEU A 245 3.28 4.05 -12.38
C LEU A 245 1.87 3.68 -11.86
N ASN A 246 1.24 2.68 -12.46
CA ASN A 246 -0.05 2.23 -11.94
C ASN A 246 0.13 1.46 -10.62
N HIS A 247 -0.96 1.21 -9.90
CA HIS A 247 -0.94 0.60 -8.56
C HIS A 247 -0.25 -0.76 -8.50
N ALA A 248 -0.22 -1.52 -9.60
CA ALA A 248 0.47 -2.80 -9.69
C ALA A 248 1.99 -2.61 -9.88
N ASP A 249 2.39 -1.62 -10.67
CA ASP A 249 3.81 -1.30 -10.87
C ASP A 249 4.47 -0.78 -9.59
N THR A 250 3.75 0.00 -8.78
CA THR A 250 4.26 0.47 -7.47
C THR A 250 4.47 -0.68 -6.48
N ALA A 251 3.87 -1.85 -6.73
CA ALA A 251 4.10 -3.08 -5.98
C ALA A 251 5.27 -3.93 -6.54
N PHE A 252 6.08 -3.38 -7.45
CA PHE A 252 7.21 -4.06 -8.12
C PHE A 252 6.84 -5.24 -9.02
N LEU A 253 5.58 -5.35 -9.46
CA LEU A 253 5.11 -6.52 -10.22
C LEU A 253 5.64 -6.60 -11.65
N ASN A 254 6.04 -5.46 -12.24
CA ASN A 254 6.38 -5.37 -13.67
C ASN A 254 7.81 -4.86 -13.93
N GLY A 255 8.62 -4.67 -12.90
CA GLY A 255 10.01 -4.20 -13.02
C GLY A 255 10.13 -2.71 -13.35
N ASP A 256 11.18 -2.34 -14.09
CA ASP A 256 11.48 -0.96 -14.46
C ASP A 256 11.16 -0.68 -15.94
N GLY A 257 10.66 0.52 -16.19
CA GLY A 257 10.56 1.10 -17.52
C GLY A 257 11.93 1.42 -18.10
N LEU A 258 12.06 1.28 -19.42
CA LEU A 258 13.34 1.44 -20.11
C LEU A 258 13.78 2.91 -20.16
N LEU A 259 12.86 3.83 -20.50
CA LEU A 259 13.20 5.19 -20.91
C LEU A 259 13.06 6.24 -19.81
N LYS A 260 11.94 6.25 -19.07
CA LYS A 260 11.59 7.35 -18.16
C LYS A 260 12.11 7.08 -16.75
N SER A 261 12.76 8.08 -16.14
CA SER A 261 13.15 8.01 -14.72
C SER A 261 11.94 7.83 -13.80
N SER A 262 10.78 8.40 -14.17
CA SER A 262 9.50 8.29 -13.44
C SER A 262 8.83 6.91 -13.52
N GLN A 263 9.47 5.93 -14.17
CA GLN A 263 8.93 4.58 -14.35
C GLN A 263 9.89 3.50 -13.85
N LYS A 264 10.79 3.82 -12.91
CA LYS A 264 11.77 2.86 -12.39
C LYS A 264 11.58 2.54 -10.90
N PRO A 265 10.53 1.79 -10.51
CA PRO A 265 10.26 1.50 -9.11
C PRO A 265 11.35 0.65 -8.45
N LYS A 266 11.92 -0.34 -9.15
CA LYS A 266 12.98 -1.18 -8.58
C LYS A 266 14.29 -0.42 -8.47
N LYS A 267 14.69 0.31 -9.53
CA LYS A 267 15.85 1.22 -9.46
C LYS A 267 15.72 2.24 -8.34
N TRP A 268 14.51 2.76 -8.12
CA TRP A 268 14.26 3.68 -7.01
C TRP A 268 14.61 3.04 -5.67
N PHE A 269 14.08 1.84 -5.40
CA PHE A 269 14.38 1.13 -4.17
C PHE A 269 15.88 0.80 -4.02
N GLU A 270 16.54 0.36 -5.10
CA GLU A 270 17.98 0.11 -5.11
C GLU A 270 18.83 1.33 -4.71
N CYS A 271 18.36 2.53 -5.06
CA CYS A 271 19.08 3.78 -4.84
C CYS A 271 18.68 4.49 -3.53
N LEU A 272 17.73 3.94 -2.76
CA LEU A 272 17.35 4.52 -1.48
C LEU A 272 18.48 4.39 -0.47
N GLN A 273 18.99 5.52 0.01
CA GLN A 273 19.87 5.59 1.15
C GLN A 273 19.02 5.62 2.42
N LEU A 274 18.97 4.50 3.14
CA LEU A 274 18.13 4.23 4.32
C LEU A 274 18.96 3.98 5.56
#